data_AF-A0AA50E507-F1
#
_entry.id   AF-A0AA50E507-F1
#
_cell.length_a   1.000
_cell.length_b   1.000
_cell.length_c   1.000
_cell.angle_alpha   90.00
_cell.angle_beta   90.00
_cell.angle_gamma   90.00
#
_symmetry.space_group_name_H-M   'P 1'
#
loop_
_entity.id
_entity.type
_entity.pdbx_description
1 polymer ?
#
loop_
_entity_poly.entity_id
_entity_poly.type
_entity_poly.pdbx_seq_one_letter_code
_entity_poly.pdbx_strand_id
1 'polypeptide(L)'
;MTDDRRLIEDFIPIKEIFAESAREKSIRKGHISTLHLWWARRPLVASRAAVFASLVAAPENHQKRSAYKKQMIDLCQWKASEETIKKAQKAILEAQRTRLGLPENTPLSEVPPPKVLDMFAGVGQFPWRRCGWVVRPMRWISIRWPILLSFARWFIRKSMVKSWRMRWSGGGIG
;
A
#
# COMPACT_ATOMS: atom_id res chain seq x y z
N MET A 1 5.72 1.55 -34.28
CA MET A 1 5.26 1.77 -32.89
C MET A 1 6.13 0.90 -32.00
N THR A 2 6.99 1.47 -31.18
CA THR A 2 7.79 0.68 -30.22
C THR A 2 6.84 0.13 -29.17
N ASP A 3 6.79 -1.19 -29.07
CA ASP A 3 5.81 -1.97 -28.32
C ASP A 3 6.10 -1.93 -26.81
N ASP A 4 5.90 -0.77 -26.16
CA ASP A 4 6.08 -0.59 -24.70
C ASP A 4 4.89 -1.15 -23.89
N ARG A 5 4.52 -2.41 -24.19
CA ARG A 5 3.44 -3.12 -23.49
C ARG A 5 3.82 -3.43 -22.06
N ARG A 6 2.84 -3.34 -21.15
CA ARG A 6 3.03 -3.72 -19.74
C ARG A 6 2.68 -5.17 -19.52
N LEU A 7 3.28 -5.79 -18.50
CA LEU A 7 3.01 -7.18 -18.17
C LEU A 7 1.51 -7.43 -17.88
N ILE A 8 0.80 -6.43 -17.34
CA ILE A 8 -0.66 -6.49 -17.12
C ILE A 8 -1.48 -6.63 -18.42
N GLU A 9 -1.01 -6.07 -19.53
CA GLU A 9 -1.68 -6.14 -20.84
C GLU A 9 -1.42 -7.48 -21.54
N ASP A 10 -0.29 -8.11 -21.23
CA ASP A 10 0.12 -9.38 -21.83
C ASP A 10 -0.38 -10.58 -21.03
N PHE A 11 -0.05 -10.66 -19.74
CA PHE A 11 -0.36 -11.85 -18.94
C PHE A 11 -0.38 -11.61 -17.42
N ILE A 12 -1.44 -12.09 -16.77
CA ILE A 12 -1.57 -12.19 -15.31
C ILE A 12 -2.12 -13.59 -14.93
N PRO A 13 -1.51 -14.33 -13.98
CA PRO A 13 -2.00 -15.59 -13.45
C PRO A 13 -3.16 -15.35 -12.46
N ILE A 14 -4.33 -15.05 -13.01
CA ILE A 14 -5.52 -14.67 -12.25
C ILE A 14 -5.95 -15.80 -11.29
N LYS A 15 -5.90 -17.06 -11.72
CA LYS A 15 -6.38 -18.20 -10.92
C LYS A 15 -5.60 -18.34 -9.62
N GLU A 16 -4.28 -18.28 -9.70
CA GLU A 16 -3.35 -18.43 -8.59
C GLU A 16 -3.44 -17.23 -7.62
N ILE A 17 -3.49 -16.00 -8.16
CA ILE A 17 -3.66 -14.78 -7.37
C ILE A 17 -5.00 -14.80 -6.62
N PHE A 18 -6.07 -15.26 -7.27
CA PHE A 18 -7.40 -15.29 -6.69
C PHE A 18 -7.49 -16.33 -5.56
N ALA A 19 -6.90 -17.52 -5.74
CA ALA A 19 -6.83 -18.55 -4.71
C ALA A 19 -6.12 -18.04 -3.44
N GLU A 20 -4.96 -17.40 -3.58
CA GLU A 20 -4.22 -16.83 -2.45
C GLU A 20 -4.92 -15.62 -1.82
N SER A 21 -5.60 -14.79 -2.63
CA SER A 21 -6.43 -13.68 -2.15
C SER A 21 -7.63 -14.16 -1.32
N ALA A 22 -8.28 -15.25 -1.75
CA ALA A 22 -9.36 -15.88 -1.00
C ALA A 22 -8.85 -16.48 0.32
N ARG A 23 -7.66 -17.09 0.29
CA ARG A 23 -6.97 -17.61 1.48
C ARG A 23 -6.69 -16.50 2.49
N GLU A 24 -6.10 -15.39 2.05
CA GLU A 24 -5.87 -14.19 2.86
C GLU A 24 -7.15 -13.73 3.57
N LYS A 25 -8.28 -13.71 2.85
CA LYS A 25 -9.58 -13.30 3.40
C LYS A 25 -10.11 -14.31 4.42
N SER A 26 -9.90 -15.60 4.20
CA SER A 26 -10.43 -16.68 5.04
C SER A 26 -9.73 -16.85 6.39
N ILE A 27 -8.53 -16.29 6.59
CA ILE A 27 -7.73 -16.48 7.83
C ILE A 27 -8.37 -15.76 9.03
N ARG A 28 -9.16 -14.69 8.81
CA ARG A 28 -9.65 -13.81 9.88
C ARG A 28 -11.12 -14.05 10.27
N LYS A 29 -11.64 -15.27 10.15
CA LYS A 29 -13.02 -15.58 10.55
C LYS A 29 -13.21 -15.33 12.06
N GLY A 30 -14.25 -14.59 12.44
CA GLY A 30 -14.66 -14.43 13.85
C GLY A 30 -14.14 -13.19 14.60
N HIS A 31 -13.33 -12.32 13.96
CA HIS A 31 -12.89 -11.07 14.61
C HIS A 31 -13.92 -9.95 14.37
N ILE A 32 -14.18 -9.08 15.35
CA ILE A 32 -15.18 -7.98 15.26
C ILE A 32 -14.91 -7.07 14.04
N SER A 33 -13.64 -6.92 13.63
CA SER A 33 -13.24 -6.20 12.42
C SER A 33 -13.65 -6.87 11.09
N THR A 34 -14.30 -8.03 11.13
CA THR A 34 -14.92 -8.70 9.97
C THR A 34 -16.43 -8.49 9.88
N LEU A 35 -17.08 -7.99 10.93
CA LEU A 35 -18.52 -7.66 10.93
C LEU A 35 -18.81 -6.38 10.13
N HIS A 36 -17.98 -5.35 10.30
CA HIS A 36 -18.08 -4.12 9.54
C HIS A 36 -16.89 -3.99 8.60
N LEU A 37 -17.04 -4.52 7.39
CA LEU A 37 -16.14 -4.26 6.29
C LEU A 37 -16.40 -2.84 5.78
N TRP A 38 -15.56 -1.89 6.17
CA TRP A 38 -15.51 -0.59 5.51
C TRP A 38 -15.25 -0.76 4.01
N TRP A 39 -15.78 0.13 3.19
CA TRP A 39 -15.69 0.03 1.73
C TRP A 39 -14.24 -0.10 1.25
N ALA A 40 -14.01 -1.12 0.41
CA ALA A 40 -12.79 -1.41 -0.35
C ALA A 40 -11.55 -1.90 0.41
N ARG A 41 -11.65 -3.01 1.17
CA ARG A 41 -10.46 -3.79 1.53
C ARG A 41 -10.04 -4.70 0.37
N ARG A 42 -8.95 -4.34 -0.32
CA ARG A 42 -8.27 -5.18 -1.31
C ARG A 42 -7.34 -6.18 -0.62
N PRO A 43 -7.26 -7.43 -1.08
CA PRO A 43 -6.25 -8.36 -0.61
C PRO A 43 -4.85 -7.82 -0.97
N LEU A 44 -3.92 -7.96 -0.03
CA LEU A 44 -2.52 -7.56 -0.19
C LEU A 44 -1.89 -8.28 -1.39
N VAL A 45 -2.26 -9.54 -1.57
CA VAL A 45 -1.84 -10.39 -2.69
C VAL A 45 -2.19 -9.76 -4.04
N ALA A 46 -3.46 -9.40 -4.26
CA ALA A 46 -3.89 -8.78 -5.51
C ALA A 46 -3.25 -7.40 -5.74
N SER A 47 -3.06 -6.63 -4.67
CA SER A 47 -2.42 -5.31 -4.76
C SER A 47 -0.94 -5.43 -5.16
N ARG A 48 -0.22 -6.47 -4.70
CA ARG A 48 1.16 -6.76 -5.14
C ARG A 48 1.23 -7.10 -6.60
N ALA A 49 0.36 -8.01 -7.06
CA ALA A 49 0.30 -8.42 -8.46
C ALA A 49 0.05 -7.23 -9.38
N ALA A 50 -0.96 -6.41 -9.06
CA ALA A 50 -1.35 -5.26 -9.88
C ALA A 50 -0.21 -4.23 -9.99
N VAL A 51 0.47 -3.91 -8.88
CA VAL A 51 1.60 -2.97 -8.89
C VAL A 51 2.79 -3.55 -9.65
N PHE A 52 3.13 -4.82 -9.44
CA PHE A 52 4.24 -5.44 -10.15
C PHE A 52 3.98 -5.50 -11.66
N ALA A 53 2.80 -5.97 -12.07
CA ALA A 53 2.44 -6.13 -13.48
C ALA A 53 2.29 -4.80 -14.25
N SER A 54 1.99 -3.70 -13.54
CA SER A 54 1.90 -2.36 -14.15
C SER A 54 3.25 -1.67 -14.31
N LEU A 55 4.26 -2.04 -13.51
CA LEU A 55 5.59 -1.42 -13.56
C LEU A 55 6.60 -2.19 -14.41
N VAL A 56 6.39 -3.50 -14.60
CA VAL A 56 7.28 -4.36 -15.39
C VAL A 56 6.83 -4.40 -16.86
N ALA A 57 7.78 -4.30 -17.79
CA ALA A 57 7.52 -4.41 -19.22
C ALA A 57 7.18 -5.86 -19.63
N ALA A 58 6.34 -6.01 -20.65
CA ALA A 58 5.98 -7.31 -21.19
C ALA A 58 7.18 -7.94 -21.91
N PRO A 59 7.53 -9.20 -21.61
CA PRO A 59 8.56 -9.91 -22.35
C PRO A 59 8.02 -10.40 -23.71
N GLU A 60 8.79 -10.23 -24.77
CA GLU A 60 8.47 -10.84 -26.07
C GLU A 60 8.71 -12.36 -26.08
N ASN A 61 9.71 -12.83 -25.32
CA ASN A 61 10.09 -14.23 -25.30
C ASN A 61 9.25 -15.05 -24.30
N HIS A 62 8.69 -16.17 -24.76
CA HIS A 62 7.88 -17.10 -23.96
C HIS A 62 8.60 -17.64 -22.72
N GLN A 63 9.93 -17.84 -22.79
CA GLN A 63 10.72 -18.30 -21.64
C GLN A 63 10.75 -17.23 -20.52
N LYS A 64 10.98 -15.97 -20.89
CA LYS A 64 10.94 -14.84 -19.94
C LYS A 64 9.55 -14.65 -19.36
N ARG A 65 8.49 -14.82 -20.17
CA ARG A 65 7.09 -14.80 -19.70
C ARG A 65 6.83 -15.85 -18.61
N SER A 66 7.30 -17.08 -18.81
CA SER A 66 7.16 -18.16 -17.84
C SER A 66 7.92 -17.87 -16.54
N ALA A 67 9.11 -17.25 -16.63
CA ALA A 67 9.89 -16.83 -15.47
C ALA A 67 9.17 -15.73 -14.65
N TYR A 68 8.62 -14.71 -15.32
CA TYR A 68 7.84 -13.65 -14.64
C TYR A 68 6.55 -14.20 -14.03
N LYS A 69 5.88 -15.15 -14.70
CA LYS A 69 4.72 -15.85 -14.13
C LYS A 69 5.07 -16.49 -12.78
N LYS A 70 6.16 -17.27 -12.73
CA LYS A 70 6.61 -17.93 -11.50
C LYS A 70 6.96 -16.91 -10.42
N GLN A 71 7.74 -15.89 -10.77
CA GLN A 71 8.10 -14.81 -9.84
C GLN A 71 6.88 -14.09 -9.28
N MET A 72 5.85 -13.87 -10.10
CA MET A 72 4.63 -13.20 -9.65
C MET A 72 3.81 -14.10 -8.73
N ILE A 73 3.72 -15.40 -9.02
CA ILE A 73 3.08 -16.37 -8.11
C ILE A 73 3.77 -16.39 -6.76
N ASP A 74 5.11 -16.45 -6.73
CA ASP A 74 5.90 -16.46 -5.50
C ASP A 74 5.69 -15.16 -4.70
N LEU A 75 5.65 -14.00 -5.38
CA LEU A 75 5.39 -12.69 -4.77
C LEU A 75 3.97 -12.57 -4.20
N CYS A 76 3.02 -13.25 -4.82
CA CYS A 76 1.60 -13.23 -4.49
C CYS A 76 1.23 -14.19 -3.36
N GLN A 77 2.18 -14.86 -2.73
CA GLN A 77 1.91 -15.61 -1.51
C GLN A 77 1.60 -14.65 -0.35
N TRP A 78 0.59 -15.00 0.47
CA TRP A 78 0.19 -14.22 1.64
C TRP A 78 1.38 -13.88 2.57
N LYS A 79 2.31 -14.83 2.75
CA LYS A 79 3.59 -14.65 3.44
C LYS A 79 4.77 -14.76 2.47
N ALA A 80 4.87 -13.85 1.51
CA ALA A 80 6.02 -13.77 0.62
C ALA A 80 7.33 -13.55 1.41
N SER A 81 8.39 -14.27 1.03
CA SER A 81 9.73 -14.10 1.61
C SER A 81 10.32 -12.74 1.26
N GLU A 82 11.19 -12.21 2.12
CA GLU A 82 11.86 -10.94 1.87
C GLU A 82 12.76 -11.00 0.63
N GLU A 83 13.35 -12.15 0.34
CA GLU A 83 14.13 -12.40 -0.87
C GLU A 83 13.30 -12.24 -2.14
N THR A 84 12.08 -12.76 -2.16
CA THR A 84 11.15 -12.63 -3.29
C THR A 84 10.77 -11.16 -3.52
N ILE A 85 10.57 -10.41 -2.43
CA ILE A 85 10.28 -8.98 -2.47
C ILE A 85 11.47 -8.21 -3.03
N LYS A 86 12.70 -8.50 -2.59
CA LYS A 86 13.94 -7.88 -3.12
C LYS A 86 14.14 -8.19 -4.59
N LYS A 87 13.86 -9.44 -5.02
CA LYS A 87 13.94 -9.84 -6.44
C LYS A 87 12.93 -9.06 -7.30
N ALA A 88 11.70 -8.91 -6.81
CA ALA A 88 10.69 -8.11 -7.51
C ALA A 88 11.05 -6.62 -7.58
N GLN A 89 11.66 -6.06 -6.54
CA GLN A 89 12.14 -4.67 -6.56
C GLN A 89 13.25 -4.46 -7.59
N LYS A 90 14.22 -5.38 -7.68
CA LYS A 90 15.27 -5.32 -8.70
C LYS A 90 14.67 -5.30 -10.09
N ALA A 91 13.72 -6.20 -10.39
CA ALA A 91 13.03 -6.22 -11.68
C ALA A 91 12.27 -4.92 -12.00
N ILE A 92 11.65 -4.29 -10.99
CA ILE A 92 10.97 -3.00 -11.18
C ILE A 92 11.99 -1.87 -11.43
N LEU A 93 13.10 -1.85 -10.71
CA LEU A 93 14.15 -0.84 -10.91
C LEU A 93 14.85 -0.99 -12.27
N GLU A 94 15.09 -2.23 -12.71
CA GLU A 94 15.58 -2.53 -14.06
C GLU A 94 14.60 -2.02 -15.12
N ALA A 95 13.30 -2.30 -14.98
CA ALA A 95 12.28 -1.78 -15.90
C ALA A 95 12.23 -0.24 -15.88
N GLN A 96 12.32 0.38 -14.70
CA GLN A 96 12.34 1.83 -14.54
C GLN A 96 13.58 2.47 -15.17
N ARG A 97 14.74 1.82 -15.05
CA ARG A 97 15.99 2.25 -15.66
C ARG A 97 15.87 2.27 -17.18
N THR A 98 15.37 1.19 -17.78
CA THR A 98 15.11 1.11 -19.22
C THR A 98 14.14 2.22 -19.64
N ARG A 99 13.08 2.46 -18.86
CA ARG A 99 12.09 3.51 -19.11
C ARG A 99 12.68 4.92 -19.06
N LEU A 100 13.63 5.17 -18.16
CA LEU A 100 14.31 6.47 -18.04
C LEU A 100 15.45 6.65 -19.05
N GLY A 101 15.79 5.61 -19.84
CA GLY A 101 16.89 5.66 -20.80
C GLY A 101 18.27 5.76 -20.14
N LEU A 102 18.40 5.31 -18.88
CA LEU A 102 19.68 5.32 -18.17
C LEU A 102 20.60 4.22 -18.73
N PRO A 103 21.92 4.47 -18.88
CA PRO A 103 22.86 3.50 -19.44
C PRO A 103 22.89 2.24 -18.58
N GLU A 104 23.20 1.06 -19.16
CA GLU A 104 23.15 -0.25 -18.48
C GLU A 104 24.19 -0.46 -17.36
N ASN A 105 25.15 0.46 -17.22
CA ASN A 105 26.19 0.42 -16.19
C ASN A 105 25.89 1.20 -14.89
N THR A 106 24.91 2.11 -14.88
CA THR A 106 24.38 2.74 -13.66
C THR A 106 24.00 1.71 -12.57
N PRO A 107 24.46 1.85 -11.33
CA PRO A 107 24.03 0.96 -10.26
C PRO A 107 22.54 1.15 -9.93
N LEU A 108 21.85 0.06 -9.59
CA LEU A 108 20.41 0.07 -9.25
C LEU A 108 20.08 0.98 -8.06
N SER A 109 21.06 1.30 -7.21
CA SER A 109 20.92 2.22 -6.08
C SER A 109 20.72 3.67 -6.49
N GLU A 110 21.18 4.06 -7.69
CA GLU A 110 21.04 5.42 -8.22
C GLU A 110 19.73 5.63 -8.99
N VAL A 111 19.05 4.53 -9.36
CA VAL A 111 17.79 4.60 -10.09
C VAL A 111 16.68 5.10 -9.16
N PRO A 112 16.01 6.22 -9.47
CA PRO A 112 14.93 6.71 -8.63
C PRO A 112 13.73 5.75 -8.69
N PRO A 113 13.14 5.36 -7.54
CA PRO A 113 12.00 4.46 -7.54
C PRO A 113 10.78 5.12 -8.21
N PRO A 114 9.99 4.39 -9.03
CA PRO A 114 8.78 4.91 -9.64
C PRO A 114 7.78 5.34 -8.57
N LYS A 115 7.16 6.49 -8.82
CA LYS A 115 6.12 7.07 -7.97
C LYS A 115 4.78 6.43 -8.37
N VAL A 116 4.20 5.68 -7.44
CA VAL A 116 2.85 5.09 -7.62
C VAL A 116 1.86 5.88 -6.78
N LEU A 117 0.79 6.35 -7.41
CA LEU A 117 -0.33 6.98 -6.73
C LEU A 117 -1.28 5.89 -6.22
N ASP A 118 -1.47 5.82 -4.90
CA ASP A 118 -2.48 4.96 -4.29
C ASP A 118 -3.69 5.81 -3.87
N MET A 119 -4.78 5.70 -4.64
CA MET A 119 -6.04 6.39 -4.37
C MET A 119 -6.79 5.80 -3.16
N PHE A 120 -6.39 4.62 -2.68
CA PHE A 120 -6.97 3.91 -1.54
C PHE A 120 -6.02 3.90 -0.32
N ALA A 121 -5.03 4.81 -0.33
CA ALA A 121 -4.08 4.99 0.75
C ALA A 121 -4.80 5.47 2.03
N GLY A 122 -5.22 4.51 2.85
CA GLY A 122 -5.89 4.74 4.13
C GLY A 122 -6.10 3.44 4.92
N VAL A 123 -6.23 2.32 4.21
CA VAL A 123 -6.39 0.98 4.81
C VAL A 123 -5.08 0.20 5.00
N GLY A 124 -3.93 0.82 4.69
CA GLY A 124 -2.61 0.21 4.88
C GLY A 124 -2.25 -0.92 3.90
N GLN A 125 -2.91 -0.97 2.75
CA GLN A 125 -2.80 -2.09 1.81
C GLN A 125 -1.72 -1.93 0.74
N PHE A 126 -1.04 -0.78 0.69
CA PHE A 126 0.04 -0.61 -0.28
C PHE A 126 1.21 -1.55 0.06
N PRO A 127 1.52 -2.53 -0.79
CA PRO A 127 2.40 -3.63 -0.38
C PRO A 127 3.86 -3.24 -0.18
N TRP A 128 4.29 -2.15 -0.83
CA TRP A 128 5.70 -1.74 -0.92
C TRP A 128 6.04 -0.58 0.01
N ARG A 129 5.09 -0.15 0.86
CA ARG A 129 5.28 0.93 1.86
C ARG A 129 6.33 0.54 2.90
N ARG A 130 6.44 -0.76 3.19
CA ARG A 130 7.46 -1.33 4.09
C ARG A 130 8.87 -1.26 3.51
N CYS A 131 9.01 -0.96 2.23
CA CYS A 131 10.25 -1.05 1.49
C CYS A 131 10.85 0.32 1.11
N GLY A 132 10.32 1.43 1.66
CA GLY A 132 10.86 2.77 1.43
C GLY A 132 10.42 3.45 0.13
N TRP A 133 9.49 2.86 -0.63
CA TRP A 133 8.99 3.45 -1.87
C TRP A 133 7.99 4.57 -1.54
N VAL A 134 8.25 5.77 -2.06
CA VAL A 134 7.46 6.97 -1.77
C VAL A 134 6.09 6.86 -2.44
N VAL A 135 5.11 6.39 -1.68
CA VAL A 135 3.69 6.49 -2.03
C VAL A 135 3.24 7.89 -1.69
N ARG A 136 2.74 8.64 -2.68
CA ARG A 136 1.98 9.86 -2.39
C ARG A 136 0.56 9.44 -2.06
N PRO A 137 0.11 9.52 -0.79
CA PRO A 137 -1.30 9.33 -0.50
C PRO A 137 -2.09 10.48 -1.13
N MET A 138 -3.20 10.18 -1.77
CA MET A 138 -4.14 11.21 -2.19
C MET A 138 -4.79 11.78 -0.91
N ARG A 139 -4.49 13.03 -0.56
CA ARG A 139 -5.07 13.71 0.61
C ARG A 139 -6.55 14.04 0.36
N TRP A 140 -7.44 13.05 0.45
CA TRP A 140 -8.90 13.29 0.42
C TRP A 140 -9.47 13.79 1.76
N ILE A 141 -8.70 13.69 2.85
CA ILE A 141 -9.10 14.18 4.19
C ILE A 141 -8.10 15.24 4.65
N SER A 142 -8.02 16.37 3.95
CA SER A 142 -7.25 17.53 4.44
C SER A 142 -8.12 18.56 5.19
N ILE A 143 -9.45 18.41 5.17
CA ILE A 143 -10.36 19.41 5.77
C ILE A 143 -10.94 18.94 7.12
N ARG A 144 -11.05 17.63 7.37
CA ARG A 144 -11.76 17.12 8.58
C ARG A 144 -10.86 16.97 9.82
N TRP A 145 -9.57 16.71 9.62
CA TRP A 145 -8.65 16.43 10.74
C TRP A 145 -8.32 17.67 11.60
N PRO A 146 -8.10 18.86 11.04
CA PRO A 146 -7.88 20.06 11.86
C PRO A 146 -9.11 20.43 12.71
N ILE A 147 -10.32 20.20 12.16
CA ILE A 147 -11.59 20.49 12.85
C ILE A 147 -11.81 19.54 14.02
N LEU A 148 -11.60 18.23 13.82
CA LEU A 148 -11.72 17.22 14.89
C LEU A 148 -10.68 17.42 16.00
N LEU A 149 -9.43 17.75 15.66
CA LEU A 149 -8.40 18.07 16.67
C LEU A 149 -8.71 19.37 17.42
N SER A 150 -9.28 20.36 16.74
CA SER A 150 -9.72 21.61 17.37
C SER A 150 -10.88 21.36 18.33
N PHE A 151 -11.83 20.49 17.96
CA PHE A 151 -12.94 20.11 18.83
C PHE A 151 -12.48 19.30 20.05
N ALA A 152 -11.56 18.34 19.86
CA ALA A 152 -10.99 17.56 20.95
C ALA A 152 -10.19 18.45 21.93
N ARG A 153 -9.38 19.38 21.41
CA ARG A 153 -8.66 20.37 22.25
C ARG A 153 -9.62 21.30 22.98
N TRP A 154 -10.69 21.75 22.33
CA TRP A 154 -11.72 22.59 22.95
C TRP A 154 -12.47 21.84 24.06
N PHE A 155 -12.83 20.58 23.84
CA PHE A 155 -13.52 19.75 24.83
C PHE A 155 -12.64 19.48 26.07
N ILE A 156 -11.37 19.13 25.89
CA ILE A 156 -10.41 18.96 26.99
C ILE A 156 -10.25 20.26 27.79
N ARG A 157 -10.19 21.41 27.10
CA ARG A 157 -10.03 22.72 27.74
C ARG A 157 -11.29 23.15 28.51
N LYS A 158 -12.50 22.80 28.04
CA LYS A 158 -13.76 23.02 28.78
C LYS A 158 -13.93 22.10 29.98
N SER A 159 -13.44 20.85 29.90
CA SER A 159 -13.52 19.90 31.02
C SER A 159 -12.59 20.27 32.19
N MET A 160 -11.41 20.83 31.93
CA MET A 160 -10.53 21.33 33.00
C MET A 160 -11.09 22.57 33.72
N VAL A 161 -11.79 23.47 33.02
CA VAL A 161 -12.36 24.68 33.63
C VAL A 161 -13.55 24.36 34.55
N LYS A 162 -14.31 23.29 34.29
CA LYS A 162 -15.39 22.84 35.21
C LYS A 162 -14.87 22.22 36.50
N SER A 163 -13.68 21.58 36.48
CA SER A 163 -13.10 20.98 37.69
C SER A 163 -12.56 22.02 38.69
N TRP A 164 -12.19 23.22 38.23
CA TRP A 164 -11.68 24.28 39.11
C TRP A 164 -12.77 25.14 39.75
N ARG A 165 -14.00 25.17 39.19
CA ARG A 165 -15.09 26.01 39.71
C ARG A 165 -15.89 25.38 40.87
N MET A 166 -15.75 24.07 41.12
CA MET A 166 -16.43 23.40 42.24
C MET A 166 -15.61 23.39 43.55
N ARG A 167 -14.37 23.89 43.57
CA ARG A 167 -13.52 23.90 44.79
C ARG A 167 -13.54 25.22 45.58
N TRP A 168 -14.26 26.24 45.10
CA TRP A 168 -14.32 27.58 45.71
C TRP A 168 -15.76 28.11 45.81
N SER A 169 -16.67 27.31 46.36
CA SER A 169 -18.04 27.75 46.71
C SER A 169 -18.54 27.07 47.98
N GLY A 170 -17.70 27.05 49.02
CA GLY A 170 -18.05 26.54 50.34
C GLY A 170 -17.04 27.02 51.38
N GLY A 171 -17.17 28.26 51.83
CA GLY A 171 -16.27 28.86 52.82
C GLY A 171 -16.59 30.33 53.02
N GLY A 172 -17.76 30.62 53.60
CA GLY A 172 -18.19 31.98 53.93
C GLY A 172 -18.99 31.99 55.23
N ILE A 173 -18.30 32.43 56.29
CA ILE A 173 -18.78 33.18 57.47
C ILE A 173 -19.79 32.47 58.39
N GLY A 174 -19.32 32.21 59.61
CA GLY A 174 -20.08 31.82 60.81
C GLY A 174 -19.12 31.68 61.97
#